data_AF-A0A6J7ZWL3-F1
#
_entry.id   AF-A0A6J7ZWL3-F1
#
_cell.length_a   1.000
_cell.length_b   1.000
_cell.length_c   1.000
_cell.angle_alpha   90.00
_cell.angle_beta   90.00
_cell.angle_gamma   90.00
#
_symmetry.space_group_name_H-M   'P 1'
#
loop_
_entity.id
_entity.type
_entity.pdbx_description
1 polymer ?
#
loop_
_entity_poly.entity_id
_entity_poly.type
_entity_poly.pdbx_seq_one_letter_code
_entity_poly.pdbx_strand_id
1 'polypeptide(L)'
;MASILPSGQCLYDETHQNARKWCISCEEGLCEECEKTHKKTKATRDHQLISIDDYRKIEDVPFPLTCSNHDKKLESCSDVISIDIAASNARQSTAVADLQEAIKVTLRNIKLCIKNRNTAREDIEKQEKDIRSIIGNTRTKINGHLDDLEEKLMQTLVSATKTYKSKCKNSLQQFKIQEEKLIKLKDQVLQMKEFASDLQVFLVTRQIDKLVMSEIESIKTATDFLYDFKFNLVLNSDI
;
A
#
# COMPACT_ATOMS: atom_id res chain seq x y z
N MET A 1 30.11 17.70 15.65
CA MET A 1 31.00 17.20 16.71
C MET A 1 30.28 17.46 18.02
N ALA A 2 29.53 16.48 18.52
CA ALA A 2 28.84 16.60 19.79
C ALA A 2 29.89 16.49 20.90
N SER A 3 29.89 17.49 21.79
CA SER A 3 30.77 17.57 22.94
C SER A 3 30.67 16.30 23.77
N ILE A 4 31.79 15.60 23.93
CA ILE A 4 32.00 14.65 25.01
C ILE A 4 32.16 15.51 26.26
N LEU A 5 31.04 15.87 26.88
CA LEU A 5 31.00 16.38 28.24
C LEU A 5 30.29 15.31 29.08
N PRO A 6 30.89 14.87 30.20
CA PRO A 6 30.17 14.11 31.20
C PRO A 6 29.30 15.12 31.96
N SER A 7 28.28 15.67 31.30
CA SER A 7 27.22 16.39 32.00
C SER A 7 26.58 15.34 32.89
N GLY A 8 26.90 15.37 34.18
CA GLY A 8 26.54 14.37 35.18
C GLY A 8 25.03 14.27 35.35
N GLN A 9 24.34 13.79 34.33
CA GLN A 9 22.91 13.62 34.17
C GLN A 9 22.68 12.16 33.76
N CYS A 10 21.65 11.50 34.30
CA CYS A 10 21.31 10.16 33.83
C CYS A 10 20.80 10.23 32.37
N LEU A 11 21.25 9.29 31.53
CA LEU A 11 20.88 9.17 30.11
C LEU A 11 19.49 8.56 29.87
N TYR A 12 18.89 7.92 30.89
CA TYR A 12 17.70 7.06 30.71
C TYR A 12 16.41 7.61 31.31
N ASP A 13 16.49 8.73 32.04
CA ASP A 13 15.32 9.30 32.71
C ASP A 13 15.00 10.64 32.05
N GLU A 14 13.81 10.76 31.46
CA GLU A 14 13.31 12.00 30.82
C GLU A 14 13.21 13.17 31.82
N THR A 15 13.43 12.89 33.12
CA THR A 15 13.47 13.85 34.23
C THR A 15 14.87 14.38 34.56
N HIS A 16 15.94 13.95 33.86
CA HIS A 16 17.31 14.46 33.95
C HIS A 16 17.83 14.75 35.38
N GLN A 17 17.69 13.80 36.30
CA GLN A 17 18.37 13.93 37.60
C GLN A 17 19.89 13.83 37.44
N ASN A 18 20.62 14.56 38.30
CA ASN A 18 22.07 14.50 38.32
C ASN A 18 22.54 13.08 38.65
N ALA A 19 23.42 12.54 37.79
CA ALA A 19 24.07 11.27 38.00
C ALA A 19 24.96 11.34 39.25
N ARG A 20 24.92 10.29 40.07
CA ARG A 20 25.73 10.16 41.30
C ARG A 20 26.84 9.13 41.14
N LYS A 21 26.63 8.16 40.25
CA LYS A 21 27.57 7.09 39.96
C LYS A 21 27.92 7.07 38.48
N TRP A 22 29.13 6.60 38.18
CA TRP A 22 29.58 6.30 36.84
C TRP A 22 29.84 4.80 36.72
N CYS A 23 29.29 4.17 35.69
CA CYS A 23 29.56 2.77 35.38
C CYS A 23 30.74 2.67 34.43
N ILE A 24 31.85 2.08 34.88
CA ILE A 24 33.08 1.99 34.06
C ILE A 24 32.84 1.13 32.82
N SER A 25 32.14 0.00 32.98
CA SER A 25 31.91 -0.96 31.90
C SER A 25 30.92 -0.49 30.83
N CYS A 26 30.05 0.46 31.17
CA CYS A 26 29.04 1.00 30.26
C CYS A 26 29.35 2.42 29.78
N GLU A 27 30.38 3.05 30.36
CA GLU A 27 30.76 4.43 30.09
C GLU A 27 29.57 5.40 30.19
N GLU A 28 28.74 5.23 31.24
CA GLU A 28 27.51 6.02 31.42
C GLU A 28 27.31 6.49 32.87
N GLY A 29 26.68 7.67 33.01
CA GLY A 29 26.31 8.27 34.29
C GLY A 29 24.92 7.79 34.75
N LEU A 30 24.82 7.37 36.00
CA LEU A 30 23.61 6.81 36.61
C LEU A 30 23.11 7.69 37.76
N CYS A 31 21.82 8.07 37.72
CA CYS A 31 21.12 8.60 38.90
C CYS A 31 20.80 7.45 39.88
N GLU A 32 20.18 7.77 41.01
CA GLU A 32 19.89 6.77 42.05
C GLU A 32 18.95 5.64 41.57
N GLU A 33 17.97 5.97 40.72
CA GLU A 33 17.05 4.98 40.16
C GLU A 33 17.72 4.15 39.06
N CYS A 34 18.47 4.82 38.17
CA CYS A 34 19.28 4.18 37.14
C CYS A 34 20.27 3.19 37.79
N GLU A 35 20.95 3.56 38.89
CA GLU A 35 21.85 2.67 39.64
C GLU A 35 21.14 1.41 40.15
N LYS A 36 19.96 1.56 40.76
CA LYS A 36 19.20 0.43 41.32
C LYS A 36 18.79 -0.55 40.23
N THR A 37 18.34 -0.04 39.08
CA THR A 37 17.95 -0.87 37.94
C THR A 37 19.19 -1.53 37.31
N HIS A 38 20.29 -0.80 37.18
CA HIS A 38 21.56 -1.30 36.66
C HIS A 38 22.11 -2.47 37.48
N LYS A 39 21.99 -2.40 38.81
CA LYS A 39 22.36 -3.49 39.71
C LYS A 39 21.38 -4.67 39.72
N LYS A 40 20.12 -4.46 39.31
CA LYS A 40 19.11 -5.52 39.24
C LYS A 40 19.19 -6.33 37.95
N THR A 41 19.56 -5.69 36.84
CA THR A 41 19.62 -6.32 35.52
C THR A 41 20.81 -7.30 35.44
N LYS A 42 20.54 -8.53 35.01
CA LYS A 42 21.55 -9.61 34.97
C LYS A 42 22.80 -9.25 34.15
N ALA A 43 22.64 -8.47 33.09
CA ALA A 43 23.74 -8.07 32.20
C ALA A 43 24.71 -7.06 32.85
N THR A 44 24.23 -6.26 33.81
CA THR A 44 24.95 -5.09 34.32
C THR A 44 25.19 -5.13 35.83
N ARG A 45 24.69 -6.18 36.51
CA ARG A 45 24.73 -6.32 37.97
C ARG A 45 26.14 -6.28 38.56
N ASP A 46 27.10 -6.86 37.86
CA ASP A 46 28.48 -7.01 38.33
C ASP A 46 29.40 -5.89 37.78
N HIS A 47 28.82 -4.88 37.12
CA HIS A 47 29.59 -3.72 36.65
C HIS A 47 30.09 -2.86 37.81
N GLN A 48 31.33 -2.40 37.70
CA GLN A 48 31.94 -1.55 38.71
C GLN A 48 31.39 -0.12 38.61
N LEU A 49 30.77 0.34 39.71
CA LEU A 49 30.27 1.69 39.85
C LEU A 49 31.17 2.51 40.77
N ILE A 50 31.63 3.66 40.28
CA ILE A 50 32.41 4.63 41.05
C ILE A 50 31.59 5.92 41.24
N SER A 51 31.92 6.74 42.24
CA SER A 51 31.26 8.04 42.36
C SER A 51 31.72 8.96 41.23
N ILE A 52 30.86 9.88 40.79
CA ILE A 52 31.27 10.88 39.78
C ILE A 52 32.40 11.78 40.32
N ASP A 53 32.39 12.07 41.62
CA ASP A 53 33.47 12.85 42.25
C ASP A 53 34.80 12.11 42.21
N ASP A 54 34.80 10.78 42.33
CA ASP A 54 36.02 9.97 42.19
C ASP A 54 36.41 9.80 40.72
N TYR A 55 35.46 9.69 39.80
CA TYR A 55 35.74 9.68 38.35
C TYR A 55 36.41 10.98 37.90
N ARG A 56 35.94 12.14 38.36
CA ARG A 56 36.56 13.44 38.05
C ARG A 56 37.98 13.56 38.59
N LYS A 57 38.31 12.91 39.70
CA LYS A 57 39.69 12.83 40.22
C LYS A 57 40.59 11.94 39.36
N ILE A 58 40.03 11.04 38.54
CA ILE A 58 40.80 10.20 37.62
C ILE A 58 41.31 11.02 36.42
N GLU A 59 40.59 12.08 36.00
CA GLU A 59 41.06 13.01 34.96
C GLU A 59 42.32 13.80 35.36
N ASP A 60 42.62 13.89 36.66
CA ASP A 60 43.77 14.60 37.24
C ASP A 60 44.93 13.68 37.68
N VAL A 61 44.93 12.40 37.29
CA VAL A 61 46.03 11.49 37.67
C VAL A 61 47.20 11.65 36.70
N PRO A 62 48.40 12.06 37.14
CA PRO A 62 49.59 11.95 36.32
C PRO A 62 49.84 10.47 36.06
N PHE A 63 49.79 10.06 34.79
CA PHE A 63 50.09 8.69 34.37
C PHE A 63 51.35 8.19 35.08
N PRO A 64 51.29 7.11 35.87
CA PRO A 64 52.49 6.55 36.46
C PRO A 64 53.33 6.01 35.31
N LEU A 65 54.44 6.69 35.02
CA LEU A 65 55.50 6.18 34.17
C LEU A 65 56.01 4.90 34.84
N THR A 66 55.61 3.74 34.34
CA THR A 66 56.24 2.48 34.71
C THR A 66 57.33 2.20 33.69
N CYS A 67 58.57 2.07 34.14
CA CYS A 67 59.65 1.53 33.32
C CYS A 67 59.46 0.00 33.24
N SER A 68 59.41 -0.57 32.03
CA SER A 68 59.22 -2.02 31.81
C SER A 68 60.30 -2.91 32.46
N ASN A 69 61.36 -2.32 33.01
CA ASN A 69 62.50 -3.05 33.56
C ASN A 69 62.58 -3.07 35.09
N HIS A 70 61.77 -2.30 35.84
CA HIS A 70 61.86 -2.30 37.31
C HIS A 70 60.54 -1.95 38.02
N ASP A 71 60.26 -2.68 39.10
CA ASP A 71 59.02 -2.60 39.90
C ASP A 71 59.11 -1.61 41.10
N LYS A 72 60.13 -0.73 41.14
CA LYS A 72 60.35 0.23 42.26
C LYS A 72 60.76 1.63 41.80
N LYS A 73 60.48 2.63 42.67
CA LYS A 73 60.64 4.09 42.50
C LYS A 73 61.85 4.52 41.64
N LEU A 74 61.53 5.32 40.62
CA LEU A 74 62.36 5.77 39.49
C LEU A 74 63.51 6.76 39.80
N GLU A 75 63.92 6.94 41.05
CA GLU A 75 64.86 8.02 41.42
C GLU A 75 66.32 7.78 40.98
N SER A 76 66.67 6.60 40.46
CA SER A 76 68.06 6.26 40.12
C SER A 76 68.26 5.56 38.76
N CYS A 77 67.29 5.62 37.85
CA CYS A 77 67.41 4.96 36.55
C CYS A 77 68.07 5.94 35.54
N SER A 78 69.24 5.57 35.01
CA SER A 78 70.01 6.38 34.05
C SER A 78 69.30 6.60 32.71
N ASP A 79 68.28 5.77 32.43
CA ASP A 79 67.48 5.81 31.21
C ASP A 79 66.13 6.54 31.40
N VAL A 80 65.97 7.26 32.51
CA VAL A 80 64.80 8.12 32.72
C VAL A 80 64.94 9.35 31.84
N ILE A 81 64.40 9.25 30.63
CA ILE A 81 64.13 10.39 29.77
C ILE A 81 63.02 11.22 30.39
N SER A 82 63.20 12.55 30.40
CA SER A 82 62.15 13.46 30.86
C SER A 82 60.88 13.25 30.05
N ILE A 83 59.73 13.52 30.65
CA ILE A 83 58.44 13.41 29.96
C ILE A 83 58.41 14.28 28.70
N ASP A 84 59.13 15.39 28.68
CA ASP A 84 59.27 16.26 27.51
C ASP A 84 60.03 15.58 26.37
N ILE A 85 61.09 14.82 26.67
CA ILE A 85 61.86 14.06 25.67
C ILE A 85 61.03 12.86 25.18
N ALA A 86 60.34 12.15 26.08
CA ALA A 86 59.46 11.04 25.71
C ALA A 86 58.29 11.51 24.84
N ALA A 87 57.66 12.64 25.19
CA ALA A 87 56.60 13.27 24.39
C ALA A 87 57.11 13.79 23.05
N SER A 88 58.33 14.36 23.01
CA SER A 88 58.98 14.80 21.76
C SER A 88 59.27 13.61 20.83
N ASN A 89 59.78 12.50 21.38
CA ASN A 89 60.05 11.27 20.62
C ASN A 89 58.75 10.60 20.15
N ALA A 90 57.68 10.63 20.95
CA ALA A 90 56.37 10.12 20.55
C ALA A 90 55.80 10.90 19.36
N ARG A 91 55.92 12.23 19.35
CA ARG A 91 55.50 13.08 18.21
C ARG A 91 56.22 12.74 16.91
N GLN A 92 57.48 12.32 17.00
CA GLN A 92 58.30 11.92 15.84
C GLN A 92 58.23 10.42 15.55
N SER A 93 57.45 9.66 16.32
CA SER A 93 57.36 8.22 16.14
C SER A 93 56.64 7.85 14.85
N THR A 94 57.08 6.75 14.23
CA THR A 94 56.40 6.14 13.08
C THR A 94 54.95 5.79 13.41
N ALA A 95 54.66 5.37 14.64
CA ALA A 95 53.30 5.07 15.10
C ALA A 95 52.34 6.28 14.98
N VAL A 96 52.81 7.49 15.30
CA VAL A 96 51.99 8.71 15.12
C VAL A 96 51.81 9.04 13.64
N ALA A 97 52.83 8.86 12.80
CA ALA A 97 52.71 9.04 11.36
C ALA A 97 51.72 8.02 10.73
N ASP A 98 51.79 6.76 11.14
CA ASP A 98 50.90 5.69 10.70
C ASP A 98 49.45 5.97 11.11
N LEU A 99 49.22 6.42 12.35
CA LEU A 99 47.91 6.86 12.82
C LEU A 99 47.38 8.05 12.02
N GLN A 100 48.22 9.05 11.73
CA GLN A 100 47.83 10.19 10.91
C GLN A 100 47.42 9.77 9.50
N GLU A 101 48.15 8.85 8.87
CA GLU A 101 47.78 8.34 7.54
C GLU A 101 46.53 7.47 7.58
N ALA A 102 46.39 6.59 8.59
CA ALA A 102 45.19 5.80 8.80
C ALA A 102 43.95 6.68 8.96
N ILE A 103 44.04 7.77 9.73
CA ILE A 103 42.96 8.76 9.88
C ILE A 103 42.66 9.43 8.53
N LYS A 104 43.67 9.85 7.76
CA LYS A 104 43.47 10.46 6.43
C LYS A 104 42.78 9.51 5.45
N VAL A 105 43.19 8.24 5.41
CA VAL A 105 42.57 7.21 4.57
C VAL A 105 41.13 6.97 5.00
N THR A 106 40.89 6.82 6.30
CA THR A 106 39.55 6.63 6.86
C THR A 106 38.62 7.79 6.53
N LEU A 107 39.09 9.04 6.68
CA LEU A 107 38.33 10.24 6.31
C LEU A 107 38.00 10.28 4.82
N ARG A 108 38.93 9.89 3.94
CA ARG A 108 38.67 9.77 2.49
C ARG A 108 37.59 8.73 2.20
N ASN A 109 37.66 7.57 2.83
CA ASN A 109 36.68 6.50 2.66
C ASN A 109 35.30 6.92 3.15
N ILE A 110 35.20 7.58 4.31
CA ILE A 110 33.93 8.11 4.83
C ILE A 110 33.32 9.12 3.84
N LYS A 111 34.12 10.03 3.29
CA LYS A 111 33.63 10.99 2.27
C LYS A 111 33.09 10.28 1.02
N LEU A 112 33.76 9.23 0.56
CA LEU A 112 33.30 8.42 -0.57
C LEU A 112 31.99 7.70 -0.23
N CYS A 113 31.87 7.10 0.95
CA CYS A 113 30.64 6.47 1.42
C CYS A 113 29.47 7.47 1.47
N ILE A 114 29.69 8.68 1.99
CA ILE A 114 28.67 9.74 2.01
C ILE A 114 28.23 10.09 0.59
N LYS A 115 29.17 10.28 -0.34
CA LYS A 115 28.85 10.57 -1.74
C LYS A 115 28.02 9.45 -2.37
N ASN A 116 28.44 8.20 -2.23
CA ASN A 116 27.73 7.05 -2.79
C ASN A 116 26.33 6.88 -2.19
N ARG A 117 26.17 7.13 -0.88
CA ARG A 117 24.86 7.07 -0.21
C ARG A 117 23.93 8.17 -0.68
N ASN A 118 24.44 9.37 -0.92
CA ASN A 118 23.64 10.47 -1.47
C ASN A 118 23.16 10.17 -2.89
N THR A 119 24.03 9.67 -3.78
CA THR A 119 23.64 9.25 -5.12
C THR A 119 22.60 8.13 -5.08
N ALA A 120 22.80 7.10 -4.24
CA ALA A 120 21.82 6.02 -4.10
C ALA A 120 20.46 6.53 -3.58
N ARG A 121 20.45 7.52 -2.67
CA ARG A 121 19.21 8.17 -2.21
C ARG A 121 18.50 8.88 -3.35
N GLU A 122 19.21 9.68 -4.14
CA GLU A 122 18.65 10.39 -5.30
C GLU A 122 18.08 9.42 -6.35
N ASP A 123 18.78 8.30 -6.59
CA ASP A 123 18.30 7.24 -7.49
C ASP A 123 17.01 6.59 -6.98
N ILE A 124 16.93 6.32 -5.67
CA ILE A 124 15.72 5.76 -5.04
C ILE A 124 14.55 6.77 -5.13
N GLU A 125 14.79 8.04 -4.85
CA GLU A 125 13.76 9.11 -4.97
C GLU A 125 13.24 9.21 -6.41
N LYS A 126 14.14 9.11 -7.40
CA LYS A 126 13.77 9.07 -8.81
C LYS A 126 12.93 7.83 -9.14
N GLN A 127 13.37 6.65 -8.72
CA GLN A 127 12.63 5.40 -8.92
C GLN A 127 11.23 5.45 -8.28
N GLU A 128 11.11 6.01 -7.07
CA GLU A 128 9.83 6.19 -6.41
C GLU A 128 8.89 7.07 -7.24
N LYS A 129 9.39 8.20 -7.75
CA LYS A 129 8.61 9.10 -8.62
C LYS A 129 8.18 8.41 -9.92
N ASP A 130 9.06 7.63 -10.53
CA ASP A 130 8.77 6.88 -11.76
C ASP A 130 7.69 5.81 -11.51
N ILE A 131 7.80 5.05 -10.42
CA ILE A 131 6.79 4.06 -10.00
C ILE A 131 5.43 4.73 -9.75
N ARG A 132 5.41 5.87 -9.03
CA ARG A 132 4.18 6.63 -8.79
C ARG A 132 3.54 7.10 -10.09
N SER A 133 4.34 7.57 -11.05
CA SER A 133 3.87 7.96 -12.39
C SER A 133 3.27 6.77 -13.15
N ILE A 134 3.93 5.61 -13.12
CA ILE A 134 3.42 4.37 -13.75
C ILE A 134 2.09 3.94 -13.13
N ILE A 135 1.98 3.98 -11.80
CA ILE A 135 0.72 3.66 -11.10
C ILE A 135 -0.39 4.63 -11.52
N GLY A 136 -0.11 5.93 -11.58
CA GLY A 136 -1.06 6.95 -12.03
C GLY A 136 -1.54 6.68 -13.47
N ASN A 137 -0.61 6.48 -14.40
CA ASN A 137 -0.92 6.20 -15.80
C ASN A 137 -1.74 4.91 -15.98
N THR A 138 -1.39 3.86 -15.23
CA THR A 138 -2.12 2.59 -15.27
C THR A 138 -3.55 2.75 -14.78
N ARG A 139 -3.76 3.48 -13.68
CA ARG A 139 -5.12 3.79 -13.17
C ARG A 139 -5.95 4.55 -14.19
N THR A 140 -5.38 5.58 -14.82
CA THR A 140 -6.08 6.34 -15.86
C THR A 140 -6.49 5.46 -17.04
N LYS A 141 -5.61 4.54 -17.48
CA LYS A 141 -5.95 3.58 -18.55
C LYS A 141 -7.06 2.62 -18.17
N ILE A 142 -6.99 2.04 -16.96
CA ILE A 142 -8.03 1.11 -16.47
C ILE A 142 -9.37 1.83 -16.39
N ASN A 143 -9.43 3.02 -15.81
CA ASN A 143 -10.66 3.78 -15.71
C ASN A 143 -11.21 4.15 -17.10
N GLY A 144 -10.35 4.57 -18.03
CA GLY A 144 -10.79 4.82 -19.41
C GLY A 144 -11.40 3.58 -20.08
N HIS A 145 -10.84 2.39 -19.87
CA HIS A 145 -11.44 1.15 -20.38
C HIS A 145 -12.78 0.80 -19.72
N LEU A 146 -12.94 1.09 -18.42
CA LEU A 146 -14.20 0.90 -17.72
C LEU A 146 -15.28 1.87 -18.23
N ASP A 147 -14.93 3.14 -18.42
CA ASP A 147 -15.83 4.16 -18.99
C ASP A 147 -16.28 3.77 -20.41
N ASP A 148 -15.34 3.33 -21.26
CA ASP A 148 -15.64 2.85 -22.62
C ASP A 148 -16.58 1.63 -22.61
N LEU A 149 -16.37 0.70 -21.65
CA LEU A 149 -17.20 -0.49 -21.51
C LEU A 149 -18.61 -0.13 -21.04
N GLU A 150 -18.72 0.76 -20.04
CA GLU A 150 -19.99 1.27 -19.56
C GLU A 150 -20.78 1.94 -20.69
N GLU A 151 -20.13 2.81 -21.48
CA GLU A 151 -20.77 3.47 -22.62
C GLU A 151 -21.30 2.45 -23.63
N LYS A 152 -20.50 1.45 -24.01
CA LYS A 152 -20.91 0.39 -24.95
C LYS A 152 -22.09 -0.43 -24.43
N LEU A 153 -22.08 -0.80 -23.14
CA LEU A 153 -23.18 -1.53 -22.51
C LEU A 153 -24.45 -0.68 -22.49
N MET A 154 -24.34 0.62 -22.19
CA MET A 154 -25.47 1.55 -22.20
C MET A 154 -26.04 1.75 -23.61
N GLN A 155 -25.20 1.91 -24.63
CA GLN A 155 -25.65 1.98 -26.02
C GLN A 155 -26.35 0.68 -26.47
N THR A 156 -25.82 -0.47 -26.07
CA THR A 156 -26.43 -1.78 -26.34
C THR A 156 -27.79 -1.90 -25.66
N LEU A 157 -27.90 -1.50 -24.40
CA LEU A 157 -29.16 -1.50 -23.64
C LEU A 157 -30.21 -0.59 -24.29
N VAL A 158 -29.83 0.63 -24.68
CA VAL A 158 -30.72 1.61 -25.32
C VAL A 158 -31.22 1.09 -26.66
N SER A 159 -30.34 0.54 -27.50
CA SER A 159 -30.71 0.00 -28.82
C SER A 159 -31.59 -1.26 -28.70
N ALA A 160 -31.29 -2.16 -27.77
CA ALA A 160 -32.10 -3.34 -27.47
C ALA A 160 -33.49 -2.92 -26.95
N THR A 161 -33.56 -1.97 -26.01
CA THR A 161 -34.82 -1.43 -25.48
C THR A 161 -35.66 -0.78 -26.58
N LYS A 162 -35.05 0.02 -27.45
CA LYS A 162 -35.73 0.66 -28.59
C LYS A 162 -36.32 -0.38 -29.54
N THR A 163 -35.54 -1.41 -29.87
CA THR A 163 -35.95 -2.52 -30.74
C THR A 163 -37.08 -3.33 -30.10
N TYR A 164 -37.01 -3.60 -28.79
CA TYR A 164 -38.06 -4.30 -28.07
C TYR A 164 -39.36 -3.50 -28.03
N LYS A 165 -39.28 -2.19 -27.72
CA LYS A 165 -40.45 -1.29 -27.72
C LYS A 165 -41.12 -1.22 -29.09
N SER A 166 -40.35 -1.17 -30.18
CA SER A 166 -40.93 -1.15 -31.53
C SER A 166 -41.60 -2.49 -31.88
N LYS A 167 -40.99 -3.62 -31.54
CA LYS A 167 -41.61 -4.96 -31.70
C LYS A 167 -42.93 -5.06 -30.93
N CYS A 168 -42.95 -4.68 -29.64
CA CYS A 168 -44.16 -4.69 -28.83
C CYS A 168 -45.26 -3.81 -29.44
N LYS A 169 -44.90 -2.61 -29.91
CA LYS A 169 -45.84 -1.70 -30.58
C LYS A 169 -46.46 -2.35 -31.82
N ASN A 170 -45.65 -3.02 -32.64
CA ASN A 170 -46.10 -3.69 -33.86
C ASN A 170 -47.03 -4.86 -33.54
N SER A 171 -46.66 -5.73 -32.58
CA SER A 171 -47.50 -6.85 -32.15
C SER A 171 -48.84 -6.36 -31.59
N LEU A 172 -48.84 -5.30 -30.79
CA LEU A 172 -50.07 -4.71 -30.25
C LEU A 172 -50.97 -4.13 -31.35
N GLN A 173 -50.39 -3.54 -32.39
CA GLN A 173 -51.16 -3.11 -33.57
C GLN A 173 -51.76 -4.30 -34.33
N GLN A 174 -51.01 -5.38 -34.48
CA GLN A 174 -51.52 -6.60 -35.13
C GLN A 174 -52.69 -7.21 -34.36
N PHE A 175 -52.59 -7.34 -33.03
CA PHE A 175 -53.68 -7.86 -32.21
C PHE A 175 -54.94 -7.00 -32.28
N LYS A 176 -54.82 -5.66 -32.33
CA LYS A 176 -55.97 -4.78 -32.55
C LYS A 176 -56.67 -5.04 -33.88
N ILE A 177 -55.91 -5.25 -34.96
CA ILE A 177 -56.48 -5.59 -36.26
C ILE A 177 -57.21 -6.94 -36.20
N GLN A 178 -56.65 -7.92 -35.49
CA GLN A 178 -57.29 -9.23 -35.32
C GLN A 178 -58.55 -9.16 -34.47
N GLU A 179 -58.53 -8.38 -33.39
CA GLU A 179 -59.70 -8.10 -32.55
C GLU A 179 -60.84 -7.49 -33.38
N GLU A 180 -60.56 -6.45 -34.17
CA GLU A 180 -61.55 -5.82 -35.05
C GLU A 180 -62.16 -6.80 -36.06
N LYS A 181 -61.34 -7.70 -36.64
CA LYS A 181 -61.83 -8.75 -37.54
C LYS A 181 -62.76 -9.73 -36.82
N LEU A 182 -62.37 -10.20 -35.63
CA LEU A 182 -63.17 -11.13 -34.84
C LEU A 182 -64.49 -10.52 -34.39
N ILE A 183 -64.50 -9.22 -34.03
CA ILE A 183 -65.72 -8.46 -33.74
C ILE A 183 -66.65 -8.45 -34.96
N LYS A 184 -66.14 -8.14 -36.15
CA LYS A 184 -66.93 -8.16 -37.40
C LYS A 184 -67.52 -9.55 -37.70
N LEU A 185 -66.71 -10.61 -37.54
CA LEU A 185 -67.17 -11.99 -37.74
C LEU A 185 -68.26 -12.37 -36.74
N LYS A 186 -68.08 -12.00 -35.47
CA LYS A 186 -69.10 -12.19 -34.42
C LYS A 186 -70.41 -11.50 -34.79
N ASP A 187 -70.37 -10.24 -35.21
CA ASP A 187 -71.56 -9.47 -35.57
C ASP A 187 -72.28 -10.08 -36.79
N GLN A 188 -71.53 -10.59 -37.78
CA GLN A 188 -72.09 -11.33 -38.92
C GLN A 188 -72.83 -12.61 -38.48
N VAL A 189 -72.24 -13.40 -37.57
CA VAL A 189 -72.90 -14.59 -37.01
C VAL A 189 -74.19 -14.22 -36.30
N LEU A 190 -74.20 -13.13 -35.52
CA LEU A 190 -75.40 -12.67 -34.81
C LEU A 190 -76.50 -12.24 -35.79
N GLN A 191 -76.17 -11.45 -36.82
CA GLN A 191 -77.13 -11.03 -37.84
C GLN A 191 -77.72 -12.22 -38.60
N MET A 192 -76.88 -13.20 -38.98
CA MET A 192 -77.34 -14.41 -39.66
C MET A 192 -78.32 -15.22 -38.80
N LYS A 193 -78.02 -15.35 -37.50
CA LYS A 193 -78.88 -16.06 -36.56
C LYS A 193 -80.29 -15.46 -36.49
N GLU A 194 -80.41 -14.14 -36.61
CA GLU A 194 -81.70 -13.44 -36.49
C GLU A 194 -82.48 -13.40 -37.81
N PHE A 195 -81.81 -13.25 -38.96
CA PHE A 195 -82.48 -12.87 -40.20
C PHE A 195 -82.30 -13.84 -41.38
N ALA A 196 -81.39 -14.82 -41.29
CA ALA A 196 -81.10 -15.72 -42.41
C ALA A 196 -81.89 -17.03 -42.32
N SER A 197 -82.14 -17.65 -43.48
CA SER A 197 -82.73 -19.00 -43.53
C SER A 197 -81.76 -20.05 -42.98
N ASP A 198 -82.28 -21.18 -42.47
CA ASP A 198 -81.48 -22.27 -41.91
C ASP A 198 -80.36 -22.74 -42.86
N LEU A 199 -80.64 -22.80 -44.16
CA LEU A 199 -79.65 -23.18 -45.17
C LEU A 199 -78.52 -22.14 -45.30
N GLN A 200 -78.85 -20.85 -45.29
CA GLN A 200 -77.85 -19.78 -45.30
C GLN A 200 -77.01 -19.79 -44.02
N VAL A 201 -77.65 -19.98 -42.87
CA VAL A 201 -76.95 -20.11 -41.59
C VAL A 201 -75.96 -21.27 -41.63
N PHE A 202 -76.36 -22.45 -42.11
CA PHE A 202 -75.50 -23.63 -42.19
C PHE A 202 -74.25 -23.38 -43.08
N LEU A 203 -74.46 -22.83 -44.28
CA LEU A 203 -73.37 -22.61 -45.24
C LEU A 203 -72.38 -21.56 -44.75
N VAL A 204 -72.87 -20.43 -44.24
CA VAL A 204 -71.99 -19.32 -43.81
C VAL A 204 -71.29 -19.63 -42.50
N THR A 205 -71.94 -20.33 -41.56
CA THR A 205 -71.29 -20.76 -40.30
C THR A 205 -70.04 -21.58 -40.59
N ARG A 206 -70.07 -22.47 -41.59
CA ARG A 206 -68.91 -23.27 -41.99
C ARG A 206 -67.76 -22.46 -42.60
N GLN A 207 -68.07 -21.34 -43.25
CA GLN A 207 -67.07 -20.41 -43.77
C GLN A 207 -66.46 -19.58 -42.64
N ILE A 208 -67.29 -19.05 -41.74
CA ILE A 208 -66.85 -18.28 -40.58
C ILE A 208 -65.99 -19.15 -39.66
N ASP A 209 -66.36 -20.40 -39.43
CA ASP A 209 -65.58 -21.35 -38.63
C ASP A 209 -64.12 -21.47 -39.14
N LYS A 210 -63.93 -21.63 -40.45
CA LYS A 210 -62.58 -21.66 -41.06
C LYS A 210 -61.81 -20.35 -40.83
N LEU A 211 -62.47 -19.20 -40.95
CA LEU A 211 -61.84 -17.90 -40.72
C LEU A 211 -61.44 -17.71 -39.26
N VAL A 212 -62.32 -18.05 -38.33
CA VAL A 212 -62.07 -17.98 -36.88
C VAL A 212 -60.92 -18.91 -36.49
N MET A 213 -60.91 -20.15 -36.97
CA MET A 213 -59.82 -21.09 -36.68
C MET A 213 -58.47 -20.61 -37.24
N SER A 214 -58.47 -19.97 -38.42
CA SER A 214 -57.26 -19.36 -38.97
C SER A 214 -56.74 -18.19 -38.12
N GLU A 215 -57.63 -17.34 -37.59
CA GLU A 215 -57.22 -16.24 -36.71
C GLU A 215 -56.77 -16.74 -35.33
N ILE A 216 -57.41 -17.80 -34.78
CA ILE A 216 -56.97 -18.46 -33.54
C ILE A 216 -55.54 -18.98 -33.68
N GLU A 217 -55.22 -19.68 -34.78
CA GLU A 217 -53.87 -20.21 -35.01
C GLU A 217 -52.84 -19.08 -35.20
N SER A 218 -53.24 -18.00 -35.86
CA SER A 218 -52.39 -16.82 -36.01
C SER A 218 -52.10 -16.15 -34.67
N ILE A 219 -53.12 -15.98 -33.81
CA ILE A 219 -52.96 -15.45 -32.45
C ILE A 219 -52.05 -16.36 -31.65
N LYS A 220 -52.29 -17.68 -31.66
CA LYS A 220 -51.47 -18.66 -30.94
C LYS A 220 -50.00 -18.55 -31.33
N THR A 221 -49.70 -18.54 -32.63
CA THR A 221 -48.33 -18.36 -33.15
C THR A 221 -47.70 -17.05 -32.66
N ALA A 222 -48.46 -15.95 -32.68
CA ALA A 222 -47.97 -14.66 -32.20
C ALA A 222 -47.75 -14.65 -30.67
N THR A 223 -48.56 -15.40 -29.91
CA THR A 223 -48.45 -15.46 -28.45
C THR A 223 -47.28 -16.33 -28.02
N ASP A 224 -47.06 -17.47 -28.69
CA ASP A 224 -45.91 -18.35 -28.44
C ASP A 224 -44.58 -17.60 -28.65
N PHE A 225 -44.52 -16.77 -29.69
CA PHE A 225 -43.37 -15.89 -29.92
C PHE A 225 -43.14 -14.88 -28.78
N LEU A 226 -44.19 -14.41 -28.10
CA LEU A 226 -44.04 -13.48 -26.97
C LEU A 226 -43.57 -14.19 -25.70
N TYR A 227 -43.97 -15.43 -25.48
CA TYR A 227 -43.59 -16.20 -24.30
C TYR A 227 -42.16 -16.77 -24.38
N ASP A 228 -41.67 -17.09 -25.57
CA ASP A 228 -40.27 -17.50 -25.78
C ASP A 228 -39.27 -16.34 -25.62
N PHE A 229 -39.75 -15.10 -25.68
CA PHE A 229 -38.95 -13.90 -25.40
C PHE A 229 -38.72 -13.69 -23.88
N LYS A 230 -38.25 -14.73 -23.17
CA LYS A 230 -37.55 -14.50 -21.90
C LYS A 230 -36.30 -13.67 -22.22
N PHE A 231 -36.21 -12.51 -21.60
CA PHE A 231 -35.11 -11.56 -21.75
C PHE A 231 -33.81 -12.17 -21.20
N ASN A 232 -33.21 -13.10 -21.93
CA ASN A 232 -31.86 -13.55 -21.66
C ASN A 232 -30.94 -12.44 -22.15
N LEU A 233 -30.60 -11.53 -21.24
CA LEU A 233 -29.40 -10.71 -21.37
C LEU A 233 -28.22 -11.68 -21.34
N VAL A 234 -27.96 -12.33 -22.47
CA VAL A 234 -26.73 -13.08 -22.68
C VAL A 234 -25.67 -12.01 -22.84
N LEU A 235 -25.04 -11.65 -21.74
CA LEU A 235 -23.76 -10.99 -21.76
C LEU A 235 -22.83 -11.98 -22.45
N ASN A 236 -22.58 -11.78 -23.75
CA ASN A 236 -21.55 -12.54 -24.45
C ASN A 236 -20.25 -12.33 -23.67
N SER A 237 -19.77 -13.41 -23.04
CA SER A 237 -18.61 -13.41 -22.16
C SER A 237 -17.28 -13.33 -22.92
N ASP A 238 -17.27 -12.76 -24.13
CA ASP A 238 -16.08 -12.62 -24.96
C ASP A 238 -15.33 -11.30 -24.68
N ILE A 239 -15.36 -10.84 -23.43
CA ILE A 239 -14.57 -9.70 -22.93
C ILE A 239 -13.49 -10.22 -21.98
#